data_AF-A0A7S1MEQ0-F1
#
_entry.id   AF-A0A7S1MEQ0-F1
#
_cell.length_a   1.000
_cell.length_b   1.000
_cell.length_c   1.000
_cell.angle_alpha   90.00
_cell.angle_beta   90.00
_cell.angle_gamma   90.00
#
_symmetry.space_group_name_H-M   'P 1'
#
loop_
_entity.id
_entity.type
_entity.pdbx_description
1 polymer ?
#
loop_
_entity_poly.entity_id
_entity_poly.type
_entity_poly.pdbx_seq_one_letter_code
_entity_poly.pdbx_strand_id
1 'polypeptide(L)'
;RPSPFFAEKARRDPRIVFCSMEIPHGDEDLSIGIKRNMGTHLSSGDWVASFDDDDLYSPSYLTTMLEAMVRQDAAAITLGSWYIFEERSGMFGYVDCRNLDGSTKNLERDGWLYGF
;
A
#
# COMPACT_ATOMS: atom_id res chain seq x y z
N ARG A 1 17.34 -9.43 -12.18
CA ARG A 1 16.47 -9.67 -13.36
C ARG A 1 15.07 -9.10 -13.14
N PRO A 2 14.58 -8.19 -14.01
CA PRO A 2 13.26 -7.58 -13.88
C PRO A 2 12.11 -8.57 -14.11
N SER A 3 10.94 -8.30 -13.51
CA SER A 3 9.72 -9.09 -13.69
C SER A 3 9.16 -8.98 -15.11
N PRO A 4 8.97 -10.10 -15.85
CA PRO A 4 8.36 -10.07 -17.18
C PRO A 4 6.93 -9.52 -17.17
N PHE A 5 6.17 -9.81 -16.10
CA PHE A 5 4.79 -9.36 -15.94
C PHE A 5 4.70 -7.83 -15.84
N PHE A 6 5.49 -7.22 -14.95
CA PHE A 6 5.46 -5.76 -14.75
C PHE A 6 6.04 -5.01 -15.95
N ALA A 7 7.08 -5.55 -16.59
CA ALA A 7 7.63 -4.99 -17.82
C ALA A 7 6.58 -4.95 -18.95
N GLU A 8 5.85 -6.06 -19.15
CA GLU A 8 4.79 -6.12 -20.16
C GLU A 8 3.61 -5.18 -19.82
N LYS A 9 3.25 -5.06 -18.54
CA LYS A 9 2.18 -4.17 -18.11
C LYS A 9 2.52 -2.69 -18.39
N ALA A 10 3.74 -2.28 -18.06
CA ALA A 10 4.25 -0.93 -18.37
C ALA A 10 4.32 -0.64 -19.88
N ARG A 11 4.59 -1.66 -20.70
CA ARG A 11 4.58 -1.53 -22.16
C ARG A 11 3.18 -1.27 -22.72
N ARG A 12 2.13 -1.77 -22.06
CA ARG A 12 0.74 -1.70 -22.53
C ARG A 12 -0.05 -0.52 -21.99
N ASP A 13 0.31 -0.02 -20.81
CA ASP A 13 -0.36 1.10 -20.16
C ASP A 13 0.62 2.24 -19.92
N PRO A 14 0.53 3.36 -20.67
CA PRO A 14 1.47 4.47 -20.58
C PRO A 14 1.43 5.20 -19.23
N ARG A 15 0.43 4.92 -18.37
CA ARG A 15 0.34 5.47 -17.01
C ARG A 15 1.25 4.73 -16.04
N ILE A 16 1.77 3.55 -16.40
CA ILE A 16 2.59 2.71 -15.53
C ILE A 16 4.07 2.87 -15.91
N VAL A 17 4.84 3.43 -14.99
CA VAL A 17 6.31 3.46 -15.07
C VAL A 17 6.85 2.35 -14.17
N PHE A 18 7.51 1.35 -14.76
CA PHE A 18 8.12 0.24 -14.01
C PHE A 18 9.62 0.48 -13.82
N CYS A 19 10.05 0.66 -12.58
CA CYS A 19 11.45 0.78 -12.19
C CYS A 19 11.90 -0.50 -11.49
N SER A 20 12.92 -1.17 -12.01
CA SER A 20 13.55 -2.33 -11.38
C SER A 20 15.01 -2.01 -11.03
N MET A 21 15.44 -2.42 -9.85
CA MET A 21 16.82 -2.23 -9.38
C MET A 21 17.48 -3.60 -9.17
N GLU A 22 18.76 -3.67 -9.48
CA GLU A 22 19.58 -4.82 -9.12
C GLU A 22 20.41 -4.46 -7.88
N ILE A 23 20.19 -5.22 -6.80
CA ILE A 23 20.98 -5.10 -5.57
C ILE A 23 22.21 -6.00 -5.73
N PRO A 24 23.44 -5.50 -5.53
CA PRO A 24 24.65 -6.31 -5.61
C PRO A 24 24.57 -7.53 -4.69
N HIS A 25 25.16 -8.62 -5.15
CA HIS A 25 25.17 -9.85 -4.37
C HIS A 25 25.94 -9.66 -3.06
N GLY A 26 25.30 -9.94 -1.93
CA GLY A 26 25.87 -9.79 -0.59
C GLY A 26 25.41 -8.53 0.16
N ASP A 27 24.75 -7.60 -0.51
CA ASP A 27 24.13 -6.44 0.13
C ASP A 27 22.70 -6.77 0.62
N GLU A 28 22.25 -6.06 1.65
CA GLU A 28 20.87 -6.12 2.11
C GLU A 28 19.92 -5.44 1.10
N ASP A 29 18.68 -5.92 1.01
CA ASP A 29 17.65 -5.27 0.19
C ASP A 29 17.33 -3.87 0.75
N LEU A 30 16.86 -2.99 -0.11
CA LEU A 30 16.43 -1.66 0.29
C LEU A 30 15.17 -1.77 1.16
N SER A 31 15.15 -0.98 2.24
CA SER A 31 13.96 -0.87 3.08
C SER A 31 12.77 -0.33 2.28
N ILE A 32 11.55 -0.67 2.74
CA ILE A 32 10.30 -0.15 2.16
C ILE A 32 10.32 1.39 2.14
N GLY A 33 10.80 2.02 3.20
CA GLY A 33 10.92 3.48 3.28
C GLY A 33 11.83 4.07 2.19
N ILE A 34 12.96 3.44 1.88
CA ILE A 34 13.84 3.89 0.79
C ILE A 34 13.10 3.75 -0.55
N LYS A 35 12.46 2.60 -0.80
CA LYS A 35 11.70 2.37 -2.04
C LYS A 35 10.57 3.40 -2.21
N ARG A 36 9.83 3.71 -1.14
CA ARG A 36 8.78 4.76 -1.14
C ARG A 36 9.37 6.15 -1.42
N ASN A 37 10.47 6.53 -0.77
CA ASN A 37 11.15 7.81 -1.03
C ASN A 37 11.59 7.95 -2.50
N MET A 38 12.14 6.88 -3.10
CA MET A 38 12.49 6.87 -4.52
C MET A 38 11.26 7.08 -5.40
N GLY A 39 10.15 6.39 -5.09
CA GLY A 39 8.87 6.59 -5.79
C GLY A 39 8.36 8.02 -5.71
N THR A 40 8.41 8.64 -4.53
CA THR A 40 8.06 10.06 -4.34
C THR A 40 8.95 10.98 -5.18
N HIS A 41 10.27 10.75 -5.21
CA HIS A 41 11.18 11.55 -6.02
C HIS A 41 10.97 11.40 -7.54
N LEU A 42 10.47 10.25 -8.00
CA LEU A 42 10.13 10.01 -9.41
C LEU A 42 8.73 10.51 -9.79
N SER A 43 7.87 10.78 -8.81
CA SER A 43 6.50 11.21 -9.05
C SER A 43 6.44 12.64 -9.60
N SER A 44 5.46 12.89 -10.46
CA SER A 44 5.23 14.21 -11.08
C SER A 44 3.82 14.75 -10.83
N GLY A 45 3.03 14.08 -9.99
CA GLY A 45 1.66 14.49 -9.66
C GLY A 45 1.61 15.40 -8.44
N ASP A 46 0.50 16.13 -8.29
CA ASP A 46 0.25 16.98 -7.12
C ASP A 46 0.00 16.20 -5.83
N TRP A 47 -0.40 14.92 -5.98
CA TRP A 47 -0.71 14.01 -4.89
C TRP A 47 0.08 12.72 -5.03
N VAL A 48 0.53 12.17 -3.90
CA VAL A 48 1.21 10.86 -3.84
C VAL A 48 0.37 9.91 -3.01
N ALA A 49 0.07 8.75 -3.58
CA ALA A 49 -0.56 7.63 -2.89
C ALA A 49 0.35 6.41 -2.96
N SER A 50 0.55 5.76 -1.82
CA SER A 50 1.27 4.47 -1.74
C SER A 50 0.25 3.34 -1.65
N PHE A 51 0.52 2.25 -2.37
CA PHE A 51 -0.31 1.05 -2.39
C PHE A 51 0.59 -0.15 -2.15
N ASP A 52 0.15 -1.05 -1.28
CA ASP A 52 0.82 -2.33 -1.07
C ASP A 52 0.31 -3.34 -2.14
N ASP A 53 1.16 -4.28 -2.55
CA ASP A 53 0.92 -5.14 -3.72
C ASP A 53 0.08 -6.40 -3.42
N ASP A 54 -0.23 -6.62 -2.15
CA ASP A 54 -1.08 -7.68 -1.61
C ASP A 54 -2.51 -7.21 -1.24
N ASP A 55 -2.80 -5.92 -1.41
CA ASP A 55 -4.11 -5.32 -1.12
C ASP A 55 -5.01 -5.17 -2.35
N LEU A 56 -6.32 -5.17 -2.10
CA LEU A 56 -7.35 -4.83 -3.10
C LEU A 56 -8.04 -3.52 -2.77
N TYR A 57 -8.07 -2.64 -3.77
CA TYR A 57 -8.66 -1.31 -3.67
C TYR A 57 -9.90 -1.18 -4.56
N SER A 58 -10.95 -0.54 -4.04
CA SER A 58 -12.14 -0.19 -4.83
C SER A 58 -11.76 0.71 -6.02
N PRO A 59 -12.43 0.59 -7.19
CA PRO A 59 -12.26 1.54 -8.29
C PRO A 59 -12.46 3.02 -7.89
N SER A 60 -13.23 3.29 -6.83
CA SER A 60 -13.50 4.64 -6.30
C SER A 60 -12.58 5.05 -5.14
N TYR A 61 -11.58 4.23 -4.79
CA TYR A 61 -10.75 4.42 -3.60
C TYR A 61 -10.04 5.77 -3.59
N LEU A 62 -9.26 6.08 -4.65
CA LEU A 62 -8.51 7.33 -4.73
C LEU A 62 -9.41 8.56 -4.66
N THR A 63 -10.52 8.56 -5.41
CA THR A 63 -11.50 9.66 -5.37
C THR A 63 -12.03 9.88 -3.96
N THR A 64 -12.40 8.80 -3.28
CA THR A 64 -12.95 8.87 -1.91
C THR A 64 -11.92 9.43 -0.92
N MET A 65 -10.68 8.95 -0.98
CA MET A 65 -9.61 9.38 -0.09
C MET A 65 -9.22 10.85 -0.34
N LEU A 66 -9.08 11.25 -1.60
CA LEU A 66 -8.73 12.62 -1.97
C LEU A 66 -9.84 13.62 -1.62
N GLU A 67 -11.11 13.30 -1.89
CA GLU A 67 -12.25 14.15 -1.50
C GLU A 67 -12.30 14.36 0.02
N ALA A 68 -12.07 13.30 0.79
CA ALA A 68 -12.03 13.39 2.25
C ALA A 68 -10.85 14.23 2.75
N MET A 69 -9.67 14.12 2.14
CA MET A 69 -8.49 14.89 2.50
C MET A 69 -8.67 16.38 2.19
N VAL A 70 -9.16 16.72 0.99
CA VAL A 70 -9.42 18.10 0.58
C VAL A 70 -10.51 18.74 1.44
N ARG A 71 -11.60 18.03 1.71
CA ARG A 71 -12.70 18.54 2.55
C ARG A 71 -12.25 18.86 3.98
N GLN A 72 -11.26 18.13 4.49
CA GLN A 72 -10.73 18.30 5.85
C GLN A 72 -9.55 19.27 5.91
N ASP A 73 -9.10 19.81 4.78
CA ASP A 73 -7.87 20.60 4.69
C ASP A 73 -6.66 19.88 5.33
N ALA A 74 -6.56 18.58 5.07
CA ALA A 74 -5.53 17.72 5.66
C ALA A 74 -4.31 17.59 4.73
N ALA A 75 -3.11 17.57 5.31
CA ALA A 75 -1.86 17.36 4.55
C ALA A 75 -1.64 15.89 4.13
N ALA A 76 -2.28 14.94 4.83
CA ALA A 76 -2.21 13.52 4.55
C ALA A 76 -3.48 12.81 5.04
N ILE A 77 -3.79 11.66 4.45
CA ILE A 77 -4.91 10.80 4.85
C ILE A 77 -4.50 9.34 4.81
N THR A 78 -5.06 8.54 5.71
CA THR A 78 -4.94 7.08 5.73
C THR A 78 -6.27 6.43 6.09
N LEU A 79 -6.43 5.13 5.82
CA LEU A 79 -7.60 4.38 6.22
C LEU A 79 -7.67 4.25 7.74
N GLY A 80 -8.85 4.45 8.30
CA GLY A 80 -9.13 4.14 9.71
C GLY A 80 -9.61 2.71 9.93
N SER A 81 -10.01 1.99 8.88
CA SER A 81 -10.59 0.65 8.95
C SER A 81 -10.61 -0.02 7.58
N TRP A 82 -10.52 -1.35 7.54
CA TRP A 82 -10.58 -2.15 6.31
C TRP A 82 -11.08 -3.57 6.58
N TYR A 83 -11.40 -4.29 5.50
CA TYR A 83 -11.72 -5.72 5.56
C TYR A 83 -10.50 -6.53 5.17
N ILE A 84 -10.30 -7.68 5.80
CA ILE A 84 -9.26 -8.64 5.44
C ILE A 84 -9.93 -9.95 5.04
N PHE A 85 -9.35 -10.64 4.06
CA PHE A 85 -9.72 -12.00 3.71
C PHE A 85 -8.51 -12.92 3.89
N GLU A 86 -8.67 -13.98 4.68
CA GLU A 86 -7.64 -15.01 4.85
C GLU A 86 -7.97 -16.18 3.95
N GLU A 87 -7.04 -16.48 3.06
CA GLU A 87 -7.26 -17.41 1.94
C GLU A 87 -7.33 -18.88 2.39
N ARG A 88 -6.61 -19.28 3.45
CA ARG A 88 -6.50 -20.69 3.86
C ARG A 88 -7.74 -21.19 4.59
N SER A 89 -8.35 -20.35 5.41
CA SER A 89 -9.56 -20.60 6.18
C SER A 89 -10.80 -20.04 5.50
N GLY A 90 -10.64 -19.17 4.49
CA GLY A 90 -11.75 -18.51 3.78
C GLY A 90 -12.55 -17.56 4.66
N MET A 91 -11.90 -16.97 5.68
CA MET A 91 -12.57 -16.12 6.66
C MET A 91 -12.42 -14.64 6.32
N PHE A 92 -13.48 -13.88 6.60
CA PHE A 92 -13.46 -12.42 6.54
C PHE A 92 -13.27 -11.82 7.92
N GLY A 93 -12.35 -10.87 8.01
CA GLY A 93 -12.12 -10.03 9.18
C GLY A 93 -12.45 -8.57 8.89
N TYR A 94 -12.65 -7.80 9.95
CA TYR A 94 -12.77 -6.35 9.88
C TYR A 94 -11.83 -5.73 10.91
N VAL A 95 -11.01 -4.79 10.46
CA VAL A 95 -10.07 -4.04 11.28
C VAL A 95 -10.57 -2.61 11.42
N ASP A 96 -10.61 -2.08 12.64
CA ASP A 96 -10.90 -0.68 12.93
C ASP A 96 -9.83 -0.09 13.84
N CYS A 97 -8.90 0.66 13.24
CA CYS A 97 -7.77 1.27 13.93
C CYS A 97 -8.19 2.34 14.94
N ARG A 98 -9.40 2.90 14.80
CA ARG A 98 -9.90 3.95 15.72
C ARG A 98 -10.43 3.37 17.01
N ASN A 99 -10.80 2.10 16.99
CA ASN A 99 -11.38 1.36 18.11
C ASN A 99 -10.42 0.27 18.63
N LEU A 100 -9.12 0.38 18.34
CA LEU A 100 -8.07 -0.41 18.99
C LEU A 100 -7.92 0.04 20.45
N ASP A 101 -8.94 -0.18 21.26
CA ASP A 101 -8.73 -0.20 22.69
C ASP A 101 -7.73 -1.33 23.01
N GLY A 102 -6.94 -1.15 24.06
CA GLY A 102 -5.96 -2.15 24.49
C GLY A 102 -6.57 -3.47 24.98
N SER A 103 -7.84 -3.77 24.65
CA SER A 103 -8.54 -5.02 24.95
C SER A 103 -8.48 -6.03 23.79
N THR A 104 -8.09 -5.61 22.59
CA THR A 104 -7.68 -6.49 21.47
C THR A 104 -6.29 -7.11 21.70
N LYS A 105 -6.06 -7.67 22.91
CA LYS A 105 -4.85 -8.42 23.26
C LYS A 105 -4.83 -9.86 22.71
N ASN A 106 -5.95 -10.33 22.16
CA ASN A 106 -6.13 -11.71 21.71
C ASN A 106 -6.36 -11.88 20.20
N LEU A 107 -6.41 -10.80 19.42
CA LEU A 107 -6.13 -10.93 18.00
C LEU A 107 -4.62 -11.07 17.93
N GLU A 108 -4.12 -12.17 17.37
CA GLU A 108 -2.71 -12.38 17.09
C GLU A 108 -2.17 -11.15 16.37
N ARG A 109 -1.60 -10.23 17.15
CA ARG A 109 -1.16 -8.90 16.70
C ARG A 109 -0.09 -9.01 15.61
N ASP A 110 0.54 -10.17 15.51
CA ASP A 110 1.63 -10.43 14.58
C ASP A 110 1.15 -10.93 13.21
N GLY A 111 -0.12 -11.31 13.04
CA GLY A 111 -0.61 -11.87 11.77
C GLY A 111 -1.32 -10.89 10.84
N TRP A 112 -1.95 -9.85 11.39
CA TRP A 112 -2.99 -9.07 10.68
C TRP A 112 -2.78 -7.55 10.67
N LEU A 113 -1.69 -7.07 11.27
CA LEU A 113 -1.47 -5.63 11.52
C LEU A 113 -0.40 -4.97 10.65
N TYR A 114 0.11 -5.62 9.62
CA TYR A 114 1.15 -4.99 8.79
C TYR A 114 0.53 -4.19 7.64
N GLY A 115 0.26 -2.92 7.95
CA GLY A 115 0.03 -1.82 7.01
C GLY A 115 0.81 -0.58 7.47
N PHE A 116 2.11 -0.74 7.75
CA PHE A 116 3.05 0.34 8.08
C PHE A 116 4.11 0.48 6.99
#